data_AF-A0A844M418-F1
#
_entry.id   AF-A0A844M418-F1
#
_cell.length_a   1.000
_cell.length_b   1.000
_cell.length_c   1.000
_cell.angle_alpha   90.00
_cell.angle_beta   90.00
_cell.angle_gamma   90.00
#
_symmetry.space_group_name_H-M   'P 1'
#
loop_
_entity.id
_entity.type
_entity.pdbx_description
1 polymer ?
#
loop_
_entity_poly.entity_id
_entity_poly.type
_entity_poly.pdbx_seq_one_letter_code
_entity_poly.pdbx_strand_id
1 'polypeptide(L)'
;MSQITIRINGTGVESFGGTVDFDTYKYFEDNDIDLEEYVEDIEFGNDNLDIPEQYNFGCNGIEEIDNLWHINGAYLDIHHNEIEVIDSDENQIWKSSLTFEALKEKGVQLESDGDFDDIVNELPEETAVMVGRKVANGVIFEVEIEVSKDFDATKLVIYLHEDDGQDIIKRMEYDGEIIEDESSSSDGKSQEYSWFIR
;
A
#
# COMPACT_ATOMS: atom_id res chain seq x y z
N MET A 1 15.58 22.83 18.03
CA MET A 1 14.89 21.85 17.18
C MET A 1 15.99 21.12 16.46
N SER A 2 15.96 19.80 16.50
CA SER A 2 16.91 18.94 15.80
C SER A 2 16.17 18.33 14.62
N GLN A 3 16.88 18.14 13.53
CA GLN A 3 16.35 17.52 12.32
C GLN A 3 16.70 16.04 12.34
N ILE A 4 15.73 15.20 12.03
CA ILE A 4 15.92 13.76 11.92
C ILE A 4 15.23 13.26 10.66
N THR A 5 15.73 12.17 10.11
CA THR A 5 15.09 11.43 9.01
C THR A 5 14.49 10.15 9.56
N ILE A 6 13.22 9.91 9.27
CA ILE A 6 12.58 8.60 9.47
C ILE A 6 12.60 7.89 8.13
N ARG A 7 13.17 6.68 8.10
CA ARG A 7 13.28 5.87 6.89
C ARG A 7 12.75 4.47 7.11
N ILE A 8 11.99 3.95 6.15
CA ILE A 8 11.63 2.53 6.08
C ILE A 8 12.32 1.88 4.89
N ASN A 9 13.09 0.84 5.17
CA ASN A 9 13.74 0.00 4.15
C ASN A 9 13.08 -1.38 4.13
N GLY A 10 12.94 -1.96 2.94
CA GLY A 10 12.46 -3.33 2.77
C GLY A 10 11.56 -3.50 1.56
N THR A 11 10.44 -4.20 1.77
CA THR A 11 9.39 -4.46 0.78
C THR A 11 8.16 -3.63 1.10
N GLY A 12 7.65 -2.91 0.11
CA GLY A 12 6.38 -2.22 0.18
C GLY A 12 5.44 -2.61 -0.95
N VAL A 13 4.25 -2.05 -0.91
CA VAL A 13 3.21 -2.27 -1.89
C VAL A 13 2.39 -0.99 -2.08
N GLU A 14 2.03 -0.74 -3.33
CA GLU A 14 0.87 0.05 -3.68
C GLU A 14 -0.30 -0.90 -3.90
N SER A 15 -1.34 -0.80 -3.07
CA SER A 15 -2.55 -1.61 -3.15
C SER A 15 -3.74 -0.68 -3.37
N PHE A 16 -4.57 -1.01 -4.35
CA PHE A 16 -5.77 -0.26 -4.65
C PHE A 16 -6.90 -1.23 -5.01
N GLY A 17 -8.11 -0.80 -4.69
CA GLY A 17 -9.30 -1.59 -4.93
C GLY A 17 -10.49 -0.71 -5.27
N GLY A 18 -11.24 -1.16 -6.27
CA GLY A 18 -12.38 -0.42 -6.77
C GLY A 18 -13.47 -1.34 -7.30
N THR A 19 -14.69 -0.84 -7.23
CA THR A 19 -15.86 -1.56 -7.74
C THR A 19 -15.91 -1.49 -9.25
N VAL A 20 -16.19 -2.64 -9.88
CA VAL A 20 -16.44 -2.77 -11.31
C VAL A 20 -17.84 -3.35 -11.51
N ASP A 21 -18.51 -2.93 -12.58
CA ASP A 21 -19.82 -3.48 -12.94
C ASP A 21 -19.74 -5.02 -13.06
N PHE A 22 -20.68 -5.71 -12.41
CA PHE A 22 -20.64 -7.18 -12.35
C PHE A 22 -20.79 -7.85 -13.72
N ASP A 23 -21.48 -7.20 -14.66
CA ASP A 23 -21.56 -7.66 -16.05
C ASP A 23 -20.20 -7.61 -16.75
N THR A 24 -19.30 -6.69 -16.36
CA THR A 24 -17.92 -6.64 -16.84
C THR A 24 -17.12 -7.82 -16.31
N TYR A 25 -17.20 -8.12 -15.01
CA TYR A 25 -16.57 -9.33 -14.45
C TYR A 25 -17.06 -10.59 -15.17
N LYS A 26 -18.38 -10.74 -15.35
CA LYS A 26 -18.94 -11.88 -16.11
C LYS A 26 -18.42 -11.95 -17.53
N TYR A 27 -18.27 -10.81 -18.21
CA TYR A 27 -17.68 -10.79 -19.55
C TYR A 27 -16.24 -11.32 -19.55
N PHE A 28 -15.43 -10.95 -18.58
CA PHE A 28 -14.06 -11.45 -18.44
C PHE A 28 -14.05 -12.97 -18.22
N GLU A 29 -14.84 -13.47 -17.27
CA GLU A 29 -14.95 -14.91 -17.00
C GLU A 29 -15.47 -15.72 -18.19
N ASP A 30 -16.56 -15.28 -18.83
CA ASP A 30 -17.20 -15.99 -19.94
C ASP A 30 -16.30 -16.07 -21.19
N ASN A 31 -15.34 -15.14 -21.32
CA ASN A 31 -14.41 -15.06 -22.44
C ASN A 31 -12.98 -15.48 -22.08
N ASP A 32 -12.74 -15.98 -20.86
CA ASP A 32 -11.42 -16.43 -20.38
C ASP A 32 -10.35 -15.33 -20.50
N ILE A 33 -10.73 -14.09 -20.15
CA ILE A 33 -9.84 -12.92 -20.20
C ILE A 33 -9.10 -12.81 -18.87
N ASP A 34 -7.79 -12.97 -18.93
CA ASP A 34 -6.90 -12.82 -17.78
C ASP A 34 -6.68 -11.33 -17.44
N LEU A 35 -6.70 -11.00 -16.15
CA LEU A 35 -6.51 -9.62 -15.69
C LEU A 35 -5.11 -9.09 -15.97
N GLU A 36 -4.07 -9.92 -15.85
CA GLU A 36 -2.70 -9.50 -16.15
C GLU A 36 -2.56 -9.19 -17.64
N GLU A 37 -3.10 -10.06 -18.50
CA GLU A 37 -3.10 -9.81 -19.95
C GLU A 37 -3.86 -8.51 -20.30
N TYR A 38 -4.99 -8.26 -19.64
CA TYR A 38 -5.77 -7.03 -19.82
C TYR A 38 -5.00 -5.78 -19.38
N VAL A 39 -4.36 -5.82 -18.21
CA VAL A 39 -3.55 -4.68 -17.74
C VAL A 39 -2.36 -4.45 -18.65
N GLU A 40 -1.67 -5.51 -19.08
CA GLU A 40 -0.57 -5.38 -20.05
C GLU A 40 -1.04 -4.75 -21.36
N ASP A 41 -2.25 -5.09 -21.82
CA ASP A 41 -2.85 -4.51 -23.02
C ASP A 41 -3.07 -3.00 -22.89
N ILE A 42 -3.62 -2.57 -21.75
CA ILE A 42 -3.86 -1.15 -21.44
C ILE A 42 -2.55 -0.38 -21.24
N GLU A 43 -1.67 -0.85 -20.36
CA GLU A 43 -0.49 -0.10 -19.93
C GLU A 43 0.56 0.01 -21.05
N PHE A 44 0.70 -1.05 -21.87
CA PHE A 44 1.74 -1.11 -22.91
C PHE A 44 1.19 -0.97 -24.34
N GLY A 45 -0.13 -0.88 -24.51
CA GLY A 45 -0.77 -0.72 -25.82
C GLY A 45 -0.48 -1.89 -26.75
N ASN A 46 -0.55 -3.12 -26.21
CA ASN A 46 -0.26 -4.33 -26.98
C ASN A 46 -1.32 -4.61 -28.07
N ASP A 47 -2.53 -4.05 -27.93
CA ASP A 47 -3.70 -4.23 -28.82
C ASP A 47 -4.02 -5.71 -29.10
N ASN A 48 -3.76 -6.59 -28.13
CA ASN A 48 -3.98 -8.03 -28.21
C ASN A 48 -5.44 -8.41 -27.88
N LEU A 49 -6.12 -7.60 -27.07
CA LEU A 49 -7.49 -7.87 -26.62
C LEU A 49 -8.48 -6.90 -27.28
N ASP A 50 -9.57 -7.45 -27.81
CA ASP A 50 -10.69 -6.66 -28.36
C ASP A 50 -11.82 -6.59 -27.33
N ILE A 51 -11.64 -5.73 -26.31
CA ILE A 51 -12.63 -5.55 -25.23
C ILE A 51 -13.62 -4.44 -25.63
N PRO A 52 -14.93 -4.73 -25.68
CA PRO A 52 -15.95 -3.72 -25.93
C PRO A 52 -15.88 -2.57 -24.93
N GLU A 53 -16.14 -1.34 -25.39
CA GLU A 53 -16.02 -0.11 -24.60
C GLU A 53 -16.76 -0.19 -23.25
N GLN A 54 -17.96 -0.79 -23.21
CA GLN A 54 -18.72 -0.90 -21.96
C GLN A 54 -18.10 -1.84 -20.91
N TYR A 55 -17.16 -2.71 -21.29
CA TYR A 55 -16.46 -3.64 -20.40
C TYR A 55 -14.99 -3.24 -20.20
N ASN A 56 -14.51 -2.19 -20.88
CA ASN A 56 -13.13 -1.71 -20.80
C ASN A 56 -12.96 -0.72 -19.63
N PHE A 57 -13.01 -1.25 -18.41
CA PHE A 57 -13.05 -0.47 -17.18
C PHE A 57 -11.73 0.24 -16.86
N GLY A 58 -10.57 -0.34 -17.19
CA GLY A 58 -9.24 0.19 -16.89
C GLY A 58 -8.66 1.15 -17.95
N CYS A 59 -9.43 1.54 -18.97
CA CYS A 59 -8.92 2.30 -20.12
C CYS A 59 -8.23 3.66 -19.81
N ASN A 60 -8.42 4.21 -18.60
CA ASN A 60 -7.77 5.45 -18.16
C ASN A 60 -6.62 5.22 -17.17
N GLY A 61 -6.22 3.97 -16.94
CA GLY A 61 -5.31 3.56 -15.87
C GLY A 61 -5.99 2.55 -14.96
N ILE A 62 -5.32 1.44 -14.65
CA ILE A 62 -5.89 0.40 -13.79
C ILE A 62 -5.91 0.86 -12.33
N GLU A 63 -4.93 1.68 -11.95
CA GLU A 63 -4.76 2.33 -10.65
C GLU A 63 -5.86 3.36 -10.33
N GLU A 64 -6.62 3.81 -11.33
CA GLU A 64 -7.77 4.73 -11.13
C GLU A 64 -9.03 3.99 -10.64
N ILE A 65 -8.97 2.67 -10.53
CA ILE A 65 -10.03 1.82 -10.00
C ILE A 65 -9.75 1.62 -8.50
N ASP A 66 -9.90 2.70 -7.75
CA ASP A 66 -9.43 2.82 -6.36
C ASP A 66 -10.49 3.41 -5.41
N ASN A 67 -11.76 3.42 -5.83
CA ASN A 67 -12.84 4.09 -5.10
C ASN A 67 -13.17 3.47 -3.73
N LEU A 68 -12.63 2.29 -3.41
CA LEU A 68 -12.75 1.66 -2.10
C LEU A 68 -11.52 1.93 -1.24
N TRP A 69 -10.32 1.71 -1.79
CA TRP A 69 -9.06 2.09 -1.16
C TRP A 69 -7.96 2.35 -2.17
N HIS A 70 -7.00 3.16 -1.74
CA HIS A 70 -5.71 3.37 -2.39
C HIS A 70 -4.67 3.60 -1.27
N ILE A 71 -3.72 2.69 -1.15
CA ILE A 71 -2.69 2.74 -0.12
C ILE A 71 -1.32 2.47 -0.74
N ASN A 72 -0.31 3.19 -0.27
CA ASN A 72 1.07 2.94 -0.63
C ASN A 72 1.90 2.95 0.65
N GLY A 73 2.61 1.86 0.90
CA GLY A 73 3.51 1.80 2.05
C GLY A 73 4.18 0.45 2.27
N ALA A 74 4.90 0.36 3.37
CA ALA A 74 5.67 -0.83 3.70
C ALA A 74 4.79 -1.92 4.31
N TYR A 75 5.04 -3.17 3.95
CA TYR A 75 4.43 -4.29 4.64
C TYR A 75 4.91 -4.38 6.10
N LEU A 76 4.01 -4.76 6.99
CA LEU A 76 4.32 -5.12 8.37
C LEU A 76 4.58 -6.63 8.47
N ASP A 77 5.32 -7.07 9.49
CA ASP A 77 5.56 -8.49 9.80
C ASP A 77 6.25 -9.31 8.69
N ILE A 78 6.74 -8.67 7.63
CA ILE A 78 7.60 -9.32 6.63
C ILE A 78 9.05 -9.29 7.10
N HIS A 79 9.71 -10.45 7.00
CA HIS A 79 11.14 -10.56 7.26
C HIS A 79 11.93 -9.54 6.41
N HIS A 80 12.86 -8.82 7.05
CA HIS A 80 13.75 -7.79 6.47
C HIS A 80 13.21 -6.36 6.37
N ASN A 81 11.94 -6.11 6.69
CA ASN A 81 11.44 -4.74 6.78
C ASN A 81 11.91 -4.08 8.08
N GLU A 82 12.45 -2.87 7.97
CA GLU A 82 13.00 -2.12 9.07
C GLU A 82 12.70 -0.63 8.98
N ILE A 83 12.51 -0.02 10.14
CA ILE A 83 12.38 1.42 10.31
C ILE A 83 13.57 1.93 11.10
N GLU A 84 14.15 3.04 10.65
CA GLU A 84 15.29 3.69 11.29
C GLU A 84 15.07 5.20 11.42
N VAL A 85 15.74 5.77 12.42
CA VAL A 85 15.84 7.21 12.61
C VAL A 85 17.30 7.61 12.53
N ILE A 86 17.57 8.58 11.67
CA ILE A 86 18.90 9.10 11.34
C ILE A 86 18.96 10.56 11.79
N ASP A 87 20.04 10.96 12.45
CA ASP A 87 20.27 12.37 12.81
C ASP A 87 20.90 13.18 11.67
N SER A 88 21.00 14.50 11.85
CA SER A 88 21.59 15.41 10.87
C SER A 88 23.08 15.16 10.55
N ASP A 89 23.76 14.36 11.37
CA ASP A 89 25.16 13.96 11.17
C ASP A 89 25.25 12.57 10.48
N GLU A 90 24.15 12.06 9.93
CA GLU A 90 24.00 10.76 9.26
C GLU A 90 24.22 9.56 10.20
N ASN A 91 24.03 9.74 11.51
CA ASN A 91 24.11 8.64 12.47
C ASN A 91 22.74 8.03 12.72
N GLN A 92 22.68 6.70 12.67
CA GLN A 92 21.50 5.95 13.08
C GLN A 92 21.33 6.02 14.60
N ILE A 93 20.32 6.75 15.07
CA ILE A 93 20.04 6.96 16.50
C ILE A 93 18.96 6.02 17.05
N TRP A 94 18.11 5.46 16.18
CA TRP A 94 17.13 4.46 16.54
C TRP A 94 16.86 3.51 15.36
N LYS A 95 16.47 2.27 15.66
CA LYS A 95 16.08 1.26 14.67
C LYS A 95 15.21 0.17 15.27
N SER A 96 14.30 -0.35 14.46
CA SER A 96 13.47 -1.51 14.77
C SER A 96 13.18 -2.33 13.51
N SER A 97 12.95 -3.63 13.67
CA SER A 97 12.20 -4.38 12.66
C SER A 97 10.76 -3.89 12.64
N LEU A 98 10.11 -3.98 11.47
CA LEU A 98 8.68 -3.69 11.31
C LEU A 98 7.82 -4.89 11.70
N THR A 99 8.08 -5.49 12.86
CA THR A 99 7.19 -6.52 13.42
C THR A 99 6.32 -5.95 14.54
N PHE A 100 5.10 -6.47 14.70
CA PHE A 100 4.19 -6.03 15.76
C PHE A 100 4.85 -6.08 17.14
N GLU A 101 5.55 -7.17 17.44
CA GLU A 101 6.23 -7.37 18.72
C GLU A 101 7.35 -6.34 18.92
N ALA A 102 8.24 -6.18 17.95
CA ALA A 102 9.39 -5.29 18.08
C ALA A 102 8.97 -3.83 18.22
N LEU A 103 7.98 -3.38 17.44
CA LEU A 103 7.47 -2.01 17.51
C LEU A 103 6.81 -1.73 18.87
N LYS A 104 5.97 -2.65 19.37
CA LYS A 104 5.36 -2.53 20.69
C LYS A 104 6.39 -2.54 21.82
N GLU A 105 7.42 -3.37 21.74
CA GLU A 105 8.52 -3.37 22.72
C GLU A 105 9.30 -2.05 22.74
N LYS A 106 9.37 -1.35 21.61
CA LYS A 106 9.94 0.01 21.51
C LYS A 106 8.97 1.11 21.93
N GLY A 107 7.72 0.77 22.24
CA GLY A 107 6.67 1.70 22.67
C GLY A 107 5.94 2.39 21.53
N VAL A 108 6.17 1.98 20.27
CA VAL A 108 5.43 2.50 19.11
C VAL A 108 3.97 2.07 19.20
N GLN A 109 3.05 3.01 18.97
CA GLN A 109 1.62 2.74 18.92
C GLN A 109 1.22 2.27 17.52
N LEU A 110 0.40 1.23 17.45
CA LEU A 110 -0.10 0.67 16.20
C LEU A 110 -1.63 0.75 16.21
N GLU A 111 -2.20 1.37 15.19
CA GLU A 111 -3.64 1.58 15.03
C GLU A 111 -4.11 0.99 13.70
N SER A 112 -5.28 0.35 13.69
CA SER A 112 -5.91 -0.08 12.44
C SER A 112 -6.70 1.09 11.83
N ASP A 113 -6.55 1.30 10.53
CA ASP A 113 -7.13 2.37 9.72
C ASP A 113 -7.60 1.83 8.35
N GLY A 114 -8.30 0.70 8.42
CA GLY A 114 -8.94 0.02 7.30
C GLY A 114 -8.63 -1.47 7.28
N ASP A 115 -9.58 -2.22 6.75
CA ASP A 115 -9.56 -3.68 6.70
C ASP A 115 -10.27 -4.11 5.41
N PHE A 116 -9.58 -4.92 4.61
CA PHE A 116 -10.06 -5.37 3.32
C PHE A 116 -11.36 -6.16 3.45
N ASP A 117 -11.41 -7.10 4.41
CA ASP A 117 -12.56 -7.95 4.63
C ASP A 117 -13.78 -7.12 5.05
N ASP A 118 -13.62 -6.16 5.96
CA ASP A 118 -14.70 -5.26 6.37
C ASP A 118 -15.25 -4.46 5.17
N ILE A 119 -14.37 -3.91 4.33
CA ILE A 119 -14.78 -3.14 3.14
C ILE A 119 -15.54 -4.01 2.15
N VAL A 120 -14.97 -5.16 1.76
CA VAL A 120 -15.54 -6.01 0.71
C VAL A 120 -16.83 -6.67 1.20
N ASN A 121 -16.90 -7.13 2.45
CA ASN A 121 -18.08 -7.82 2.98
C ASN A 121 -19.31 -6.92 3.14
N GLU A 122 -19.11 -5.60 3.29
CA GLU A 122 -20.18 -4.60 3.37
C GLU A 122 -20.78 -4.21 2.02
N LEU A 123 -20.17 -4.61 0.90
CA LEU A 123 -20.69 -4.33 -0.43
C LEU A 123 -22.02 -5.06 -0.71
N PRO A 124 -22.85 -4.55 -1.63
CA PRO A 124 -24.02 -5.29 -2.11
C PRO A 124 -23.64 -6.62 -2.78
N GLU A 125 -24.51 -7.63 -2.69
CA GLU A 125 -24.39 -8.85 -3.51
C GLU A 125 -24.30 -8.50 -5.00
N GLU A 126 -23.61 -9.35 -5.77
CA GLU A 126 -23.34 -9.12 -7.19
C GLU A 126 -22.52 -7.83 -7.44
N THR A 127 -21.58 -7.51 -6.54
CA THR A 127 -20.54 -6.50 -6.77
C THR A 127 -19.23 -7.20 -7.10
N ALA A 128 -18.58 -6.77 -8.18
CA ALA A 128 -17.20 -7.15 -8.46
C ALA A 128 -16.25 -6.06 -7.98
N VAL A 129 -15.15 -6.48 -7.38
CA VAL A 129 -14.04 -5.61 -6.97
C VAL A 129 -12.81 -6.06 -7.71
N MET A 130 -12.17 -5.13 -8.43
CA MET A 130 -10.83 -5.34 -8.97
C MET A 130 -9.84 -4.82 -7.95
N VAL A 131 -8.83 -5.63 -7.65
CA VAL A 131 -7.74 -5.27 -6.74
C VAL A 131 -6.43 -5.39 -7.48
N GLY A 132 -5.61 -4.34 -7.41
CA GLY A 132 -4.25 -4.33 -7.92
C GLY A 132 -3.25 -4.16 -6.80
N ARG A 133 -2.13 -4.90 -6.89
CA ARG A 133 -1.00 -4.81 -5.95
C ARG A 133 0.30 -4.69 -6.72
N LYS A 134 1.00 -3.57 -6.56
CA LYS A 134 2.32 -3.32 -7.16
C LYS A 134 3.38 -3.35 -6.05
N VAL A 135 4.19 -4.40 -6.02
CA VAL A 135 5.20 -4.63 -4.97
C VAL A 135 6.54 -4.03 -5.37
N ALA A 136 7.17 -3.31 -4.44
CA ALA A 136 8.47 -2.68 -4.64
C ALA A 136 9.43 -2.96 -3.49
N ASN A 137 10.73 -2.91 -3.78
CA ASN A 137 11.79 -3.06 -2.78
C ASN A 137 12.68 -1.82 -2.74
N GLY A 138 13.22 -1.50 -1.56
CA GLY A 138 14.20 -0.43 -1.39
C GLY A 138 13.83 0.48 -0.23
N VAL A 139 13.98 1.79 -0.45
CA VAL A 139 13.50 2.81 0.48
C VAL A 139 12.04 3.05 0.17
N ILE A 140 11.16 2.50 1.01
CA ILE A 140 9.72 2.56 0.80
C ILE A 140 9.14 3.89 1.31
N PHE A 141 9.77 4.48 2.32
CA PHE A 141 9.34 5.73 2.94
C PHE A 141 10.57 6.46 3.46
N GLU A 142 10.67 7.76 3.19
CA GLU A 142 11.70 8.63 3.73
C GLU A 142 11.18 10.06 3.89
N VAL A 143 11.33 10.59 5.10
CA VAL A 143 10.87 11.93 5.45
C VAL A 143 11.80 12.57 6.47
N GLU A 144 11.96 13.87 6.34
CA GLU A 144 12.67 14.68 7.32
C GLU A 144 11.68 15.41 8.23
N ILE A 145 11.87 15.32 9.55
CA ILE A 145 11.03 16.02 10.51
C ILE A 145 11.85 16.81 11.52
N GLU A 146 11.28 17.91 12.01
CA GLU A 146 11.84 18.66 13.12
C GLU A 146 11.32 18.13 14.46
N VAL A 147 12.24 17.83 15.37
CA VAL A 147 11.92 17.42 16.74
C VAL A 147 12.38 18.46 17.76
N SER A 148 11.56 18.70 18.77
CA SER A 148 11.87 19.68 19.83
C SER A 148 12.95 19.18 20.81
N LYS A 149 13.15 17.86 20.88
CA LYS A 149 14.07 17.11 21.76
C LYS A 149 14.55 15.85 21.02
N ASP A 150 15.34 15.02 21.69
CA ASP A 150 15.72 13.68 21.19
C ASP A 150 14.50 12.86 20.78
N PHE A 151 14.67 12.00 19.76
CA PHE A 151 13.61 11.12 19.28
C PHE A 151 13.09 10.20 20.39
N ASP A 152 11.78 10.12 20.52
CA ASP A 152 11.08 9.27 21.47
C ASP A 152 10.07 8.39 20.72
N ALA A 153 10.40 7.11 20.59
CA ALA A 153 9.58 6.14 19.85
C ALA A 153 8.15 6.00 20.42
N THR A 154 7.91 6.38 21.68
CA THR A 154 6.56 6.35 22.28
C THR A 154 5.61 7.41 21.72
N LYS A 155 6.14 8.36 20.94
CA LYS A 155 5.37 9.39 20.24
C LYS A 155 5.05 9.02 18.80
N LEU A 156 5.59 7.91 18.30
CA LEU A 156 5.32 7.42 16.96
C LEU A 156 4.04 6.57 16.98
N VAL A 157 3.10 6.93 16.12
CA VAL A 157 1.89 6.16 15.83
C VAL A 157 1.94 5.72 14.38
N ILE A 158 1.74 4.43 14.13
CA ILE A 158 1.68 3.84 12.79
C ILE A 158 0.26 3.35 12.56
N TYR A 159 -0.35 3.82 11.48
CA TYR A 159 -1.69 3.44 11.05
C TYR A 159 -1.56 2.37 9.97
N LEU A 160 -2.26 1.26 10.16
CA LEU A 160 -2.19 0.06 9.34
C LEU A 160 -3.47 -0.11 8.53
N HIS A 161 -3.35 -0.57 7.31
CA HIS A 161 -4.47 -1.12 6.53
C HIS A 161 -4.22 -2.61 6.36
N GLU A 162 -5.19 -3.43 6.73
CA GLU A 162 -5.15 -4.86 6.46
C GLU A 162 -5.60 -5.09 5.01
N ASP A 163 -4.76 -5.76 4.21
CA ASP A 163 -5.01 -6.08 2.81
C ASP A 163 -4.80 -7.58 2.56
N ASP A 164 -5.90 -8.34 2.57
CA ASP A 164 -5.96 -9.78 2.26
C ASP A 164 -4.90 -10.63 3.00
N GLY A 165 -4.97 -10.58 4.32
CA GLY A 165 -4.13 -11.28 5.27
C GLY A 165 -2.81 -10.57 5.59
N GLN A 166 -2.57 -9.37 5.06
CA GLN A 166 -1.29 -8.68 5.18
C GLN A 166 -1.46 -7.19 5.55
N ASP A 167 -0.88 -6.78 6.67
CA ASP A 167 -0.89 -5.38 7.11
C ASP A 167 0.11 -4.52 6.32
N ILE A 168 -0.33 -3.33 5.93
CA ILE A 168 0.44 -2.30 5.21
C ILE A 168 0.45 -1.01 6.04
N ILE A 169 1.62 -0.39 6.19
CA ILE A 169 1.74 0.93 6.81
C ILE A 169 1.14 1.98 5.88
N LYS A 170 -0.04 2.47 6.24
CA LYS A 170 -0.80 3.46 5.44
C LYS A 170 -0.37 4.89 5.74
N ARG A 171 -0.07 5.18 7.01
CA ARG A 171 0.28 6.53 7.48
C ARG A 171 1.06 6.47 8.79
N MET A 172 1.88 7.47 9.05
CA MET A 172 2.52 7.67 10.34
C MET A 172 2.23 9.06 10.92
N GLU A 173 2.34 9.15 12.24
CA GLU A 173 2.20 10.38 13.00
C GLU A 173 3.29 10.41 14.07
N TYR A 174 3.90 11.58 14.29
CA TYR A 174 4.89 11.77 15.36
C TYR A 174 4.53 12.99 16.20
N ASP A 175 4.37 12.78 17.51
CA ASP A 175 4.04 13.83 18.48
C ASP A 175 2.75 14.61 18.16
N GLY A 176 1.77 13.96 17.52
CA GLY A 176 0.49 14.57 17.15
C GLY A 176 0.41 15.10 15.71
N GLU A 177 1.53 15.10 14.98
CA GLU A 177 1.61 15.65 13.62
C GLU A 177 1.74 14.54 12.58
N ILE A 178 0.95 14.63 11.51
CA ILE A 178 1.02 13.67 10.40
C ILE A 178 2.37 13.80 9.71
N ILE A 179 2.98 12.65 9.43
CA ILE A 179 4.22 12.58 8.68
C ILE A 179 3.86 12.19 7.25
N GLU A 180 4.02 13.14 6.33
CA GLU A 180 3.80 12.92 4.91
C GLU A 180 5.08 12.37 4.28
N ASP A 181 4.95 11.35 3.44
CA ASP A 181 6.10 10.81 2.71
C ASP A 181 6.62 11.86 1.72
N GLU A 182 7.87 12.27 1.89
CA GLU A 182 8.48 13.29 1.03
C GLU A 182 9.25 12.65 -0.14
N SER A 183 9.70 11.41 0.05
CA SER A 183 10.47 10.70 -0.95
C SER A 183 10.51 9.19 -0.71
N SER A 184 10.35 8.43 -1.78
CA SER A 184 10.64 7.00 -1.80
C SER A 184 11.56 6.69 -2.99
N SER A 185 12.41 5.67 -2.80
CA SER A 185 13.32 5.17 -3.84
C SER A 185 13.21 3.65 -3.84
N SER A 186 12.15 3.17 -4.46
CA SER A 186 11.82 1.75 -4.56
C SER A 186 11.84 1.30 -6.02
N ASP A 187 12.40 0.13 -6.27
CA ASP A 187 12.34 -0.52 -7.57
C ASP A 187 11.16 -1.49 -7.60
N GLY A 188 10.32 -1.38 -8.64
CA GLY A 188 9.21 -2.29 -8.87
C GLY A 188 9.67 -3.72 -9.08
N LYS A 189 8.97 -4.68 -8.49
CA LYS A 189 9.39 -6.09 -8.43
C LYS A 189 8.36 -7.05 -9.02
N SER A 190 7.10 -6.85 -8.72
CA SER A 190 5.99 -7.65 -9.22
C SER A 190 4.70 -6.85 -9.17
N GLN A 191 3.73 -7.27 -9.98
CA GLN A 191 2.36 -6.77 -9.95
C GLN A 191 1.44 -7.98 -9.91
N GLU A 192 0.29 -7.83 -9.27
CA GLU A 192 -0.77 -8.83 -9.20
C GLU A 192 -2.13 -8.15 -9.29
N TYR A 193 -3.02 -8.70 -10.09
CA TYR A 193 -4.42 -8.26 -10.22
C TYR A 193 -5.39 -9.40 -9.93
N SER A 194 -6.48 -9.10 -9.23
CA SER A 194 -7.44 -10.12 -8.80
C SER A 194 -8.87 -9.59 -8.77
N TRP A 195 -9.81 -10.51 -8.97
CA TRP A 195 -11.25 -10.28 -8.79
C TRP A 195 -11.71 -10.77 -7.42
N PHE A 196 -12.51 -9.95 -6.74
CA PHE A 196 -13.26 -10.34 -5.55
C PHE A 196 -14.75 -10.08 -5.76
N ILE A 197 -15.57 -11.08 -5.43
CA ILE A 197 -17.01 -11.05 -5.71
C ILE A 197 -17.79 -11.14 -4.42
N ARG A 198 -18.82 -10.30 -4.30
CA ARG A 198 -19.73 -10.29 -3.14
C ARG A 198 -21.02 -11.06 -3.32
#